data_AF-A0A0L0UK29-F1
#
_entry.id   AF-A0A0L0UK29-F1
#
_cell.length_a   1.000
_cell.length_b   1.000
_cell.length_c   1.000
_cell.angle_alpha   90.00
_cell.angle_beta   90.00
_cell.angle_gamma   90.00
#
_symmetry.space_group_name_H-M   'P 1'
#
loop_
_entity.id
_entity.type
_entity.pdbx_description
1 polymer ?
#
loop_
_entity_poly.entity_id
_entity_poly.type
_entity_poly.pdbx_seq_one_letter_code
_entity_poly.pdbx_strand_id
1 'polypeptide(L)'
;MVLYDSVRTEVFVGRKMKAAAATVLEPMFNPMIRVTQKYLDLALKCDTVVITTFLHPAWRMMLFNYRFSTHVTRISELIQLKFNDRESHLKSLQPESPPVKDLPSNSNKDDDSNSNSCGEEFNFYPKENEVVDINTELERYNSGVFPIKGCVLGWWK
;
A
#
# COMPACT_ATOMS: atom_id res chain seq x y z
N MET A 1 3.16 -7.17 -6.59
CA MET A 1 1.76 -6.72 -6.42
C MET A 1 1.31 -6.05 -7.69
N VAL A 2 0.15 -6.44 -8.23
CA VAL A 2 -0.29 -6.10 -9.59
C VAL A 2 -0.20 -4.61 -9.93
N LEU A 3 -0.72 -3.71 -9.08
CA LEU A 3 -0.69 -2.26 -9.34
C LEU A 3 0.73 -1.70 -9.29
N TYR A 4 1.51 -2.04 -8.27
CA TYR A 4 2.90 -1.60 -8.17
C TYR A 4 3.76 -2.08 -9.35
N ASP A 5 3.64 -3.36 -9.72
CA ASP A 5 4.40 -3.92 -10.83
C ASP A 5 4.04 -3.23 -12.15
N SER A 6 2.76 -2.86 -12.32
CA SER A 6 2.27 -2.13 -13.49
C SER A 6 2.83 -0.70 -13.55
N VAL A 7 2.80 0.04 -12.42
CA VAL A 7 3.42 1.38 -12.30
C VAL A 7 4.92 1.32 -12.61
N ARG A 8 5.62 0.35 -12.01
CA ARG A 8 7.06 0.17 -12.24
C ARG A 8 7.35 -0.11 -13.71
N THR A 9 6.51 -0.91 -14.36
CA THR A 9 6.64 -1.23 -15.79
C THR A 9 6.43 0.02 -16.65
N GLU A 10 5.40 0.81 -16.38
CA GLU A 10 5.14 2.05 -17.12
C GLU A 10 6.34 3.01 -17.04
N VAL A 11 6.88 3.23 -15.84
CA VAL A 11 8.06 4.08 -15.64
C VAL A 11 9.28 3.53 -16.38
N PHE A 12 9.50 2.21 -16.30
CA PHE A 12 10.62 1.56 -16.98
C PHE A 12 10.54 1.71 -18.50
N VAL A 13 9.38 1.43 -19.08
CA VAL A 13 9.13 1.54 -20.53
C VAL A 13 9.26 3.00 -20.97
N GLY A 14 8.73 3.95 -20.19
CA GLY A 14 8.88 5.39 -20.47
C GLY A 14 10.34 5.85 -20.47
N ARG A 15 11.17 5.36 -19.53
CA ARG A 15 12.62 5.65 -19.52
C ARG A 15 13.33 5.05 -20.73
N LYS A 16 12.98 3.82 -21.10
CA LYS A 16 13.56 3.14 -22.27
C LYS A 16 13.18 3.83 -23.58
N MET A 17 11.94 4.30 -23.70
CA MET A 17 11.49 5.10 -24.86
C MET A 17 12.34 6.36 -25.01
N LYS A 18 12.53 7.14 -23.93
CA LYS A 18 13.36 8.35 -23.95
C LYS A 18 14.81 8.05 -24.37
N ALA A 19 15.38 6.95 -23.87
CA ALA A 19 16.73 6.54 -24.23
C ALA A 19 16.85 6.02 -25.67
N ALA A 20 15.76 5.50 -26.24
CA ALA A 20 15.70 4.97 -27.59
C ALA A 20 15.21 6.01 -28.62
N ALA A 21 15.06 7.28 -28.24
CA ALA A 21 14.64 8.34 -29.14
C ALA A 21 15.56 8.43 -30.37
N ALA A 22 14.96 8.59 -31.55
CA ALA A 22 15.63 8.58 -32.86
C ALA A 22 16.38 7.27 -33.21
N THR A 23 16.13 6.18 -32.48
CA THR A 23 16.61 4.83 -32.85
C THR A 23 15.52 4.03 -33.54
N VAL A 24 15.92 2.94 -34.22
CA VAL A 24 14.98 2.00 -34.85
C VAL A 24 14.00 1.34 -33.86
N LEU A 25 14.29 1.39 -32.56
CA LEU A 25 13.46 0.79 -31.52
C LEU A 25 12.39 1.74 -30.97
N GLU A 26 12.49 3.05 -31.22
CA GLU A 26 11.51 4.05 -30.72
C GLU A 26 10.04 3.66 -30.97
N PRO A 27 9.65 3.19 -32.17
CA PRO A 27 8.26 2.87 -32.47
C PRO A 27 7.69 1.72 -31.62
N MET A 28 8.54 0.85 -31.07
CA MET A 28 8.11 -0.32 -30.29
C MET A 28 7.56 0.07 -28.92
N PHE A 29 8.00 1.20 -28.35
CA PHE A 29 7.62 1.57 -26.99
C PHE A 29 6.20 2.14 -26.87
N ASN A 30 5.71 2.83 -27.91
CA ASN A 30 4.35 3.38 -27.90
C ASN A 30 3.26 2.31 -27.69
N PRO A 31 3.25 1.18 -28.43
CA PRO A 31 2.35 0.06 -28.17
C PRO A 31 2.50 -0.52 -26.76
N MET A 32 3.73 -0.66 -26.25
CA MET A 32 3.99 -1.19 -24.91
C MET A 32 3.37 -0.30 -23.83
N ILE A 33 3.59 1.02 -23.90
CA ILE A 33 2.99 2.00 -22.97
C ILE A 33 1.47 1.91 -23.03
N ARG A 34 0.88 1.90 -24.23
CA ARG A 34 -0.59 1.80 -24.39
C ARG A 34 -1.16 0.54 -23.75
N VAL A 35 -0.50 -0.60 -23.91
CA VAL A 35 -0.92 -1.86 -23.28
C VAL A 35 -0.78 -1.80 -21.76
N THR A 36 0.35 -1.28 -21.26
CA THR A 36 0.56 -1.11 -19.81
C THR A 36 -0.51 -0.21 -19.18
N GLN A 37 -0.84 0.92 -19.81
CA GLN A 37 -1.88 1.84 -19.34
C GLN A 37 -3.26 1.17 -19.31
N LYS A 38 -3.60 0.39 -20.33
CA LYS A 38 -4.86 -0.38 -20.36
C LYS A 38 -4.98 -1.34 -19.17
N TYR A 39 -3.91 -2.07 -18.84
CA TYR A 39 -3.91 -2.97 -17.68
C TYR A 39 -3.94 -2.22 -16.36
N LEU A 40 -3.28 -1.06 -16.29
CA LEU A 40 -3.31 -0.19 -15.13
C LEU A 40 -4.74 0.29 -14.82
N ASP A 41 -5.45 0.76 -15.84
CA ASP A 41 -6.84 1.19 -15.72
C ASP A 41 -7.76 0.04 -15.29
N LEU A 42 -7.54 -1.16 -15.79
CA LEU A 42 -8.30 -2.35 -15.40
C LEU A 42 -8.03 -2.72 -13.93
N ALA A 43 -6.77 -2.71 -13.52
CA ALA A 43 -6.35 -2.99 -12.15
C ALA A 43 -6.93 -1.96 -11.17
N LEU A 44 -6.94 -0.68 -11.53
CA LEU A 44 -7.51 0.39 -10.71
C LEU A 44 -9.02 0.30 -10.53
N LYS A 45 -9.74 -0.33 -11.47
CA LYS A 45 -11.19 -0.59 -11.37
C LYS A 45 -11.51 -1.85 -10.56
N CYS A 46 -10.52 -2.70 -10.30
CA CYS A 46 -10.71 -3.93 -9.52
C CYS A 46 -10.52 -3.67 -8.03
N ASP A 47 -11.61 -3.68 -7.27
CA ASP A 47 -11.58 -3.42 -5.83
C ASP A 47 -10.67 -4.38 -5.06
N THR A 48 -10.66 -5.67 -5.40
CA THR A 48 -9.76 -6.65 -4.79
C THR A 48 -8.30 -6.26 -4.99
N VAL A 49 -7.91 -5.90 -6.20
CA VAL A 49 -6.52 -5.50 -6.50
C VAL A 49 -6.16 -4.21 -5.76
N VAL A 50 -7.08 -3.25 -5.68
CA VAL A 50 -6.89 -2.00 -4.92
C VAL A 50 -6.72 -2.28 -3.44
N ILE A 51 -7.62 -3.06 -2.82
CA ILE A 51 -7.57 -3.41 -1.39
C ILE A 51 -6.28 -4.17 -1.07
N THR A 52 -5.92 -5.20 -1.84
CA THR A 52 -4.67 -5.94 -1.60
C THR A 52 -3.45 -5.05 -1.75
N THR A 53 -3.49 -4.04 -2.64
CA THR A 53 -2.36 -3.12 -2.85
C THR A 53 -2.25 -2.16 -1.68
N PHE A 54 -3.39 -1.68 -1.18
CA PHE A 54 -3.46 -0.87 0.03
C PHE A 54 -2.97 -1.65 1.25
N LEU A 55 -3.31 -2.93 1.38
CA LEU A 55 -2.87 -3.79 2.48
C LEU A 55 -1.39 -4.18 2.42
N HIS A 56 -0.64 -3.68 1.43
CA HIS A 56 0.80 -3.85 1.39
C HIS A 56 1.51 -2.81 2.29
N PRO A 57 2.33 -3.24 3.27
CA PRO A 57 2.89 -2.35 4.29
C PRO A 57 3.82 -1.27 3.72
N ALA A 58 4.48 -1.54 2.59
CA ALA A 58 5.40 -0.60 1.97
C ALA A 58 4.72 0.47 1.10
N TRP A 59 3.41 0.40 0.82
CA TRP A 59 2.75 1.28 -0.16
C TRP A 59 1.53 2.02 0.39
N ARG A 60 0.57 1.28 0.97
CA ARG A 60 -0.66 1.82 1.56
C ARG A 60 -1.31 2.91 0.70
N MET A 61 -1.82 3.98 1.32
CA MET A 61 -2.35 5.15 0.63
C MET A 61 -1.28 5.92 -0.16
N MET A 62 0.00 5.80 0.18
CA MET A 62 1.05 6.64 -0.40
C MET A 62 1.23 6.41 -1.89
N LEU A 63 1.13 5.14 -2.34
CA LEU A 63 1.13 4.82 -3.78
C LEU A 63 -0.04 5.48 -4.51
N PHE A 64 -1.24 5.46 -3.93
CA PHE A 64 -2.43 6.05 -4.54
C PHE A 64 -2.37 7.57 -4.57
N ASN A 65 -1.92 8.20 -3.49
CA ASN A 65 -1.72 9.64 -3.43
C ASN A 65 -0.72 10.13 -4.49
N TYR A 66 0.39 9.39 -4.66
CA TYR A 66 1.46 9.79 -5.57
C TYR A 66 1.14 9.51 -7.05
N ARG A 67 0.54 8.34 -7.35
CA ARG A 67 0.35 7.88 -8.74
C ARG A 67 -1.08 7.96 -9.26
N PHE A 68 -2.06 8.04 -8.37
CA PHE A 68 -3.48 7.88 -8.71
C PHE A 68 -4.37 8.89 -7.97
N SER A 69 -3.93 10.15 -7.89
CA SER A 69 -4.61 11.22 -7.14
C SER A 69 -6.10 11.36 -7.50
N THR A 70 -6.45 11.18 -8.77
CA THR A 70 -7.84 11.20 -9.28
C THR A 70 -8.71 10.07 -8.72
N HIS A 71 -8.11 8.97 -8.27
CA HIS A 71 -8.81 7.81 -7.71
C HIS A 71 -8.80 7.79 -6.18
N VAL A 72 -8.05 8.67 -5.51
CA VAL A 72 -7.85 8.66 -4.06
C VAL A 72 -9.18 8.73 -3.30
N THR A 73 -10.14 9.56 -3.73
CA THR A 73 -11.46 9.66 -3.09
C THR A 73 -12.19 8.32 -3.10
N ARG A 74 -12.35 7.72 -4.29
CA ARG A 74 -13.00 6.40 -4.47
C ARG A 74 -12.32 5.32 -3.65
N ILE A 75 -10.99 5.32 -3.64
CA ILE A 75 -10.18 4.31 -2.95
C ILE A 75 -10.30 4.48 -1.44
N SER A 76 -10.27 5.71 -0.93
CA SER A 76 -10.48 6.01 0.48
C SER A 76 -11.85 5.55 0.97
N GLU A 77 -12.91 5.84 0.21
CA GLU A 77 -14.28 5.39 0.51
C GLU A 77 -14.38 3.86 0.54
N LEU A 78 -13.81 3.17 -0.45
CA LEU A 78 -13.78 1.71 -0.51
C LEU A 78 -13.06 1.11 0.69
N ILE A 79 -11.89 1.65 1.05
CA ILE A 79 -11.11 1.18 2.19
C ILE A 79 -11.88 1.41 3.49
N GLN A 80 -12.41 2.61 3.71
CA GLN A 80 -13.21 2.92 4.90
C GLN A 80 -14.41 1.97 5.03
N LEU A 81 -15.15 1.75 3.94
CA LEU A 81 -16.27 0.82 3.93
C LEU A 81 -15.85 -0.59 4.38
N LYS A 82 -14.75 -1.11 3.83
CA LYS A 82 -14.25 -2.46 4.16
C LYS A 82 -13.75 -2.60 5.59
N PHE A 83 -13.09 -1.57 6.12
CA PHE A 83 -12.64 -1.57 7.50
C PHE A 83 -13.81 -1.43 8.48
N ASN A 84 -14.80 -0.59 8.18
CA ASN A 84 -16.01 -0.45 9.00
C ASN A 84 -16.83 -1.76 9.03
N ASP A 85 -16.98 -2.42 7.88
CA ASP A 85 -17.65 -3.73 7.77
C ASP A 85 -16.95 -4.77 8.66
N ARG A 86 -15.61 -4.85 8.57
CA ARG A 86 -14.80 -5.72 9.42
C ARG A 86 -14.94 -5.40 10.91
N GLU A 87 -14.87 -4.13 11.27
CA GLU A 87 -14.99 -3.70 12.67
C GLU A 87 -16.37 -4.06 13.24
N SER A 88 -17.43 -3.87 12.45
CA SER A 88 -18.79 -4.25 12.84
C SER A 88 -18.93 -5.76 13.03
N HIS A 89 -18.34 -6.56 12.13
CA HIS A 89 -18.33 -8.01 12.23
C HIS A 89 -17.56 -8.49 13.47
N LEU A 90 -16.39 -7.90 13.75
CA LEU A 90 -15.62 -8.21 14.96
C LEU A 90 -16.38 -7.85 16.24
N LYS A 91 -17.03 -6.68 16.29
CA LYS A 91 -17.88 -6.29 17.43
C LYS A 91 -19.05 -7.25 17.65
N SER A 92 -19.65 -7.76 16.57
CA SER A 92 -20.75 -8.74 16.67
C SER A 92 -20.31 -10.10 17.25
N LEU A 93 -19.02 -10.43 17.13
CA LEU A 93 -18.45 -11.69 17.61
C LEU A 93 -17.93 -11.62 19.05
N GLN A 94 -17.86 -10.42 19.65
CA GLN A 94 -17.23 -10.22 20.94
C GLN A 94 -18.24 -10.42 22.09
N PRO A 95 -18.00 -11.34 23.04
CA PRO A 95 -18.79 -11.42 24.27
C PRO A 95 -18.52 -10.19 25.16
N GLU A 96 -19.53 -9.72 25.88
CA GLU A 96 -19.41 -8.61 26.82
C GLU A 96 -18.48 -9.02 27.99
N SER A 97 -17.30 -8.38 28.10
CA SER A 97 -16.30 -8.70 29.14
C SER A 97 -15.45 -7.47 29.51
N PRO A 98 -15.02 -7.33 30.80
CA PRO A 98 -14.60 -6.07 31.42
C PRO A 98 -13.17 -5.61 31.03
N PRO A 99 -12.78 -4.36 31.37
CA PRO A 99 -11.59 -3.71 30.83
C PRO A 99 -10.31 -4.26 31.47
N VAL A 100 -9.29 -4.56 30.67
CA VAL A 100 -7.96 -4.98 31.17
C VAL A 100 -6.88 -3.97 30.78
N LYS A 101 -6.15 -3.57 31.82
CA LYS A 101 -5.06 -2.59 31.95
C LYS A 101 -3.86 -2.78 31.02
N ASP A 102 -3.21 -1.64 30.77
CA ASP A 102 -1.95 -1.43 30.04
C ASP A 102 -0.69 -2.05 30.67
N LEU A 103 0.29 -2.42 29.82
CA LEU A 103 1.78 -2.21 29.89
C LEU A 103 2.53 -3.20 28.92
N PRO A 104 3.86 -3.09 28.69
CA PRO A 104 4.68 -1.97 28.21
C PRO A 104 5.47 -2.30 26.91
N SER A 105 6.09 -1.26 26.33
CA SER A 105 6.89 -1.23 25.09
C SER A 105 8.31 -1.80 25.26
N ASN A 106 8.83 -2.49 24.23
CA ASN A 106 10.27 -2.76 24.08
C ASN A 106 10.79 -2.19 22.76
N SER A 107 11.77 -1.29 22.86
CA SER A 107 12.57 -0.71 21.80
C SER A 107 13.83 -1.53 21.58
N ASN A 108 14.19 -1.81 20.32
CA ASN A 108 15.58 -2.06 19.94
C ASN A 108 15.87 -1.28 18.65
N LYS A 109 16.93 -0.49 18.70
CA LYS A 109 17.59 0.12 17.54
C LYS A 109 18.49 -0.95 16.92
N ASP A 110 18.69 -0.90 15.61
CA ASP A 110 20.00 -1.15 15.01
C ASP A 110 20.07 -0.57 13.60
N ASP A 111 21.28 -0.18 13.27
CA ASP A 111 21.74 0.70 12.20
C ASP A 111 22.24 -0.11 10.98
N ASP A 112 22.51 0.64 9.92
CA ASP A 112 23.55 0.42 8.92
C ASP A 112 23.18 -0.03 7.49
N SER A 113 23.97 0.55 6.60
CA SER A 113 23.71 0.97 5.24
C SER A 113 24.23 -0.05 4.23
N ASN A 114 23.52 -0.25 3.11
CA ASN A 114 24.19 -0.52 1.84
C ASN A 114 23.33 -0.13 0.63
N SER A 115 23.78 0.92 -0.06
CA SER A 115 23.18 1.49 -1.27
C SER A 115 23.44 0.61 -2.48
N ASN A 116 22.37 0.17 -3.14
CA ASN A 116 22.23 0.05 -4.60
C ASN A 116 20.88 -0.60 -4.92
N SER A 117 19.79 0.17 -5.01
CA SER A 117 18.57 -0.38 -5.58
C SER A 117 17.61 0.69 -6.07
N CYS A 118 17.08 0.49 -7.27
CA CYS A 118 16.02 1.27 -7.94
C CYS A 118 14.67 1.29 -7.16
N GLY A 119 14.67 0.98 -5.85
CA GLY A 119 13.52 0.85 -4.97
C GLY A 119 13.36 1.98 -3.96
N GLU A 120 14.30 2.92 -3.84
CA GLU A 120 14.18 4.01 -2.84
C GLU A 120 13.05 5.00 -3.14
N GLU A 121 12.66 5.18 -4.41
CA GLU A 121 11.49 6.01 -4.79
C GLU A 121 10.17 5.47 -4.20
N PHE A 122 10.12 4.19 -3.87
CA PHE A 122 8.88 3.51 -3.42
C PHE A 122 8.98 2.94 -2.00
N ASN A 123 9.96 3.40 -1.21
CA ASN A 123 10.07 3.03 0.18
C ASN A 123 9.23 3.99 1.05
N PHE A 124 8.01 3.57 1.37
CA PHE A 124 7.07 4.36 2.19
C PHE A 124 6.93 3.84 3.62
N TYR A 125 7.94 3.13 4.14
CA TYR A 125 7.94 2.74 5.54
C TYR A 125 7.99 3.98 6.46
N PRO A 126 7.13 4.07 7.50
CA PRO A 126 7.18 5.13 8.49
C PRO A 126 8.53 5.13 9.20
N LYS A 127 9.15 6.32 9.36
CA LYS A 127 10.50 6.42 9.93
C LYS A 127 10.53 6.49 11.45
N GLU A 128 9.49 7.02 12.12
CA GLU A 128 9.40 7.03 13.58
C GLU A 128 7.93 7.02 14.05
N ASN A 129 7.67 6.39 15.19
CA ASN A 129 6.34 6.28 15.80
C ASN A 129 6.13 7.42 16.80
N GLU A 130 5.48 8.51 16.40
CA GLU A 130 4.76 9.32 17.39
C GLU A 130 3.52 8.54 17.84
N VAL A 131 3.33 8.45 19.16
CA VAL A 131 2.20 7.76 19.78
C VAL A 131 0.93 8.56 19.47
N VAL A 132 0.32 8.28 18.32
CA VAL A 132 -1.01 8.76 17.97
C VAL A 132 -2.01 7.95 18.79
N ASP A 133 -2.97 8.61 19.42
CA ASP A 133 -4.14 7.94 20.02
C ASP A 133 -4.91 7.25 18.88
N ILE A 134 -4.80 5.91 18.79
CA ILE A 134 -5.26 5.16 17.62
C ILE A 134 -6.69 4.67 17.86
N ASN A 135 -7.65 5.37 17.29
CA ASN A 135 -9.08 5.19 17.57
C ASN A 135 -9.73 4.11 16.68
N THR A 136 -9.18 3.88 15.48
CA THR A 136 -9.74 2.93 14.49
C THR A 136 -8.70 1.94 13.95
N GLU A 137 -9.16 0.79 13.46
CA GLU A 137 -8.30 -0.22 12.80
C GLU A 137 -7.57 0.38 11.58
N LEU A 138 -8.25 1.25 10.82
CA LEU A 138 -7.70 1.90 9.64
C LEU A 138 -6.56 2.89 9.99
N GLU A 139 -6.74 3.72 11.02
CA GLU A 139 -5.68 4.63 11.50
C GLU A 139 -4.48 3.84 12.01
N ARG A 140 -4.70 2.72 12.70
CA ARG A 140 -3.63 1.81 13.14
C ARG A 140 -2.84 1.23 11.98
N TYR A 141 -3.56 0.80 10.94
CA TYR A 141 -2.94 0.25 9.76
C TYR A 141 -2.13 1.31 9.01
N ASN A 142 -2.64 2.54 8.88
CA ASN A 142 -1.94 3.63 8.21
C ASN A 142 -0.70 4.11 8.96
N SER A 143 -0.71 4.13 10.31
CA SER A 143 0.44 4.57 11.11
C SER A 143 1.62 3.60 11.08
N GLY A 144 1.37 2.33 10.78
CA GLY A 144 2.42 1.29 10.72
C GLY A 144 3.00 0.90 12.06
N VAL A 145 2.27 1.17 13.15
CA VAL A 145 2.58 0.62 14.47
C VAL A 145 2.33 -0.90 14.45
N PHE A 146 3.42 -1.67 14.48
CA PHE A 146 3.44 -3.14 14.58
C PHE A 146 4.21 -3.57 15.84
N PRO A 147 3.87 -4.71 16.49
CA PRO A 147 2.94 -5.76 16.05
C PRO A 147 1.47 -5.48 16.42
N ILE A 148 0.55 -5.95 15.56
CA ILE A 148 -0.88 -6.03 15.90
C ILE A 148 -1.01 -7.04 17.04
N LYS A 149 -1.42 -6.60 18.24
CA LYS A 149 -1.78 -7.51 19.34
C LYS A 149 -2.99 -8.35 18.88
N GLY A 150 -2.78 -9.65 18.67
CA GLY A 150 -3.76 -10.59 18.09
C GLY A 150 -3.08 -11.55 17.11
N CYS A 151 -3.74 -12.64 16.69
CA CYS A 151 -3.14 -13.63 15.78
C CYS A 151 -2.58 -12.96 14.52
N VAL A 152 -1.25 -12.87 14.46
CA VAL A 152 -0.44 -12.15 13.47
C VAL A 152 -0.63 -12.68 12.04
N LEU A 153 -1.38 -13.77 11.85
CA LEU A 153 -1.65 -14.44 10.57
C LEU A 153 -3.13 -14.78 10.34
N GLY A 154 -4.06 -14.36 11.20
CA GLY A 154 -5.50 -14.64 11.01
C GLY A 154 -6.12 -13.94 9.79
N TRP A 155 -5.40 -13.01 9.17
CA TRP A 155 -5.78 -12.27 7.96
C TRP A 155 -5.37 -12.97 6.66
N TRP A 156 -4.61 -14.07 6.75
CA TRP A 156 -4.12 -14.88 5.61
C TRP A 156 -4.77 -16.26 5.50
N LYS A 157 -5.72 -16.58 6.38
CA LYS A 157 -6.43 -17.85 6.39
C LYS A 157 -7.85 -17.65 5.88
#